data_AF-A0AAP0R8H2-F1
#
_entry.id   AF-A0AAP0R8H2-F1
#
_cell.length_a   1.000
_cell.length_b   1.000
_cell.length_c   1.000
_cell.angle_alpha   90.00
_cell.angle_beta   90.00
_cell.angle_gamma   90.00
#
_symmetry.space_group_name_H-M   'P 1'
#
loop_
_entity.id
_entity.type
_entity.pdbx_description
1 polymer ?
#
loop_
_entity_poly.entity_id
_entity_poly.type
_entity_poly.pdbx_seq_one_letter_code
_entity_poly.pdbx_strand_id
1 'polypeptide(L)'
;MPHVEAASSFEGLLKEFTADLSYVSTINNLECVFTVICNLVTKCESLDEALEMAKVISAKVAQQPNDKPALRLKILFNLYNLLENPYSRFYVYMKALNLSVNGKVTENIIHSFKKIDGFLKEWNIGVSDQRELFLTISNVLRDSKSSAKDSFKFLTKY
;
A
#
# COMPACT_ATOMS: atom_id res chain seq x y z
N MET A 1 -23.37 -24.72 7.58
CA MET A 1 -23.22 -24.67 6.11
C MET A 1 -22.93 -23.27 5.54
N PRO A 2 -23.44 -22.13 6.04
CA PRO A 2 -23.22 -20.82 5.36
C PRO A 2 -21.77 -20.31 5.41
N HIS A 3 -21.01 -20.61 6.48
CA HIS A 3 -19.61 -20.17 6.58
C HIS A 3 -18.64 -20.82 5.58
N VAL A 4 -18.95 -22.03 5.09
CA VAL A 4 -18.09 -22.75 4.12
C VAL A 4 -18.29 -22.20 2.70
N GLU A 5 -19.50 -21.74 2.39
CA GLU A 5 -19.89 -21.23 1.08
C GLU A 5 -19.35 -19.81 0.83
N ALA A 6 -19.37 -18.94 1.85
CA ALA A 6 -18.77 -17.61 1.79
C ALA A 6 -17.23 -17.67 1.59
N ALA A 7 -16.55 -18.55 2.32
CA ALA A 7 -15.10 -18.74 2.17
C ALA A 7 -14.72 -19.22 0.76
N SER A 8 -15.49 -20.16 0.19
CA SER A 8 -15.29 -20.63 -1.19
C SER A 8 -15.55 -19.54 -2.23
N SER A 9 -16.50 -18.63 -1.98
CA SER A 9 -16.78 -17.48 -2.84
C SER A 9 -15.63 -16.47 -2.85
N PHE A 10 -15.11 -16.14 -1.66
CA PHE A 10 -13.99 -15.20 -1.50
C PHE A 10 -12.69 -15.72 -2.14
N GLU A 11 -12.37 -17.01 -1.97
CA GLU A 11 -11.21 -17.61 -2.65
C GLU A 11 -11.34 -17.58 -4.18
N GLY A 12 -12.55 -17.76 -4.71
CA GLY A 12 -12.85 -17.61 -6.13
C GLY A 12 -12.57 -16.20 -6.63
N LEU A 13 -13.05 -15.19 -5.90
CA LEU A 13 -12.78 -13.79 -6.18
C LEU A 13 -11.28 -13.50 -6.16
N LEU A 14 -10.55 -13.90 -5.12
CA LEU A 14 -9.10 -13.69 -5.02
C LEU A 14 -8.34 -14.27 -6.23
N LYS A 15 -8.74 -15.45 -6.72
CA LYS A 15 -8.15 -16.08 -7.90
C LYS A 15 -8.44 -15.28 -9.17
N GLU A 16 -9.67 -14.86 -9.38
CA GLU A 16 -10.08 -14.00 -10.51
C GLU A 16 -9.28 -12.69 -10.50
N PHE A 17 -9.23 -12.01 -9.36
CA PHE A 17 -8.49 -10.77 -9.19
C PHE A 17 -7.00 -10.91 -9.44
N THR A 18 -6.39 -12.00 -8.97
CA THR A 18 -4.97 -12.26 -9.20
C THR A 18 -4.69 -12.52 -10.68
N ALA A 19 -5.60 -13.23 -11.37
CA ALA A 19 -5.51 -13.48 -12.80
C ALA A 19 -5.65 -12.18 -13.61
N ASP A 20 -6.66 -11.36 -13.30
CA ASP A 20 -6.88 -10.05 -13.91
C ASP A 20 -5.67 -9.14 -13.71
N LEU A 21 -5.16 -9.04 -12.47
CA LEU A 21 -4.03 -8.20 -12.15
C LEU A 21 -2.74 -8.70 -12.83
N SER A 22 -2.57 -10.01 -12.97
CA SER A 22 -1.47 -10.60 -13.74
C SER A 22 -1.60 -10.23 -15.22
N TYR A 23 -2.77 -10.46 -15.83
CA TYR A 23 -3.06 -10.13 -17.22
C TYR A 23 -2.81 -8.65 -17.49
N VAL A 24 -3.39 -7.76 -16.67
CA VAL A 24 -3.22 -6.30 -16.75
C VAL A 24 -1.76 -5.88 -16.59
N SER A 25 -1.00 -6.50 -15.69
CA SER A 25 0.43 -6.22 -15.53
C SER A 25 1.25 -6.57 -16.78
N THR A 26 0.83 -7.59 -17.55
CA THR A 26 1.43 -7.95 -18.85
C THR A 26 1.12 -6.95 -19.95
N ILE A 27 -0.08 -6.34 -19.94
CA ILE A 27 -0.55 -5.47 -21.02
C ILE A 27 -0.09 -4.01 -20.83
N ASN A 28 0.69 -3.72 -19.79
CA ASN A 28 1.16 -2.37 -19.49
C ASN A 28 0.05 -1.32 -19.31
N ASN A 29 -1.21 -1.75 -19.20
CA ASN A 29 -2.36 -0.86 -19.18
C ASN A 29 -2.76 -0.53 -17.74
N LEU A 30 -2.19 0.55 -17.24
CA LEU A 30 -2.34 0.99 -15.85
C LEU A 30 -3.71 1.64 -15.59
N GLU A 31 -4.47 1.97 -16.65
CA GLU A 31 -5.89 2.35 -16.54
C GLU A 31 -6.77 1.15 -16.15
N CYS A 32 -6.42 -0.07 -16.59
CA CYS A 32 -7.12 -1.30 -16.17
C CYS A 32 -6.84 -1.69 -14.71
N VAL A 33 -5.70 -1.28 -14.13
CA VAL A 33 -5.41 -1.50 -12.70
C VAL A 33 -6.37 -0.69 -11.83
N PHE A 34 -6.83 0.47 -12.31
CA PHE A 34 -7.84 1.27 -11.61
C PHE A 34 -9.18 0.52 -11.53
N THR A 35 -9.59 -0.18 -12.59
CA THR A 35 -10.79 -1.05 -12.56
C THR A 35 -10.65 -2.18 -11.55
N VAL A 36 -9.49 -2.84 -11.49
CA VAL A 36 -9.20 -3.87 -10.48
C VAL A 36 -9.31 -3.30 -9.06
N ILE A 37 -8.80 -2.07 -8.85
CA ILE A 37 -8.87 -1.36 -7.57
C ILE A 37 -10.29 -0.89 -7.23
N CYS A 38 -11.08 -0.41 -8.18
CA CYS A 38 -12.49 -0.05 -7.96
C CYS A 38 -13.33 -1.28 -7.62
N ASN A 39 -13.03 -2.42 -8.24
CA ASN A 39 -13.72 -3.68 -7.95
C ASN A 39 -13.45 -4.19 -6.52
N LEU A 40 -12.34 -3.79 -5.88
CA LEU A 40 -12.10 -4.08 -4.45
C LEU A 40 -13.19 -3.47 -3.55
N VAL A 41 -13.63 -2.25 -3.88
CA VAL A 41 -14.66 -1.53 -3.10
C VAL A 41 -16.05 -2.13 -3.33
N THR A 42 -16.31 -2.68 -4.52
CA THR A 42 -17.66 -3.15 -4.88
C THR A 42 -17.90 -4.63 -4.61
N LYS A 43 -16.85 -5.46 -4.48
CA LYS A 43 -16.99 -6.92 -4.33
C LYS A 43 -16.66 -7.46 -2.93
N CYS A 44 -16.03 -6.68 -2.05
CA CYS A 44 -15.79 -7.10 -0.66
C CYS A 44 -17.04 -6.94 0.19
N GLU A 45 -17.43 -7.98 0.90
CA GLU A 45 -18.59 -7.94 1.80
C GLU A 45 -18.18 -7.60 3.24
N SER A 46 -16.88 -7.64 3.55
CA SER A 46 -16.35 -7.31 4.87
C SER A 46 -15.00 -6.57 4.82
N LEU A 47 -14.65 -5.93 5.95
CA LEU A 47 -13.37 -5.24 6.11
C LEU A 47 -12.17 -6.18 6.06
N ASP A 48 -12.35 -7.44 6.51
CA ASP A 48 -11.29 -8.46 6.50
C ASP A 48 -11.00 -8.95 5.09
N GLU A 49 -12.04 -9.17 4.28
CA GLU A 49 -11.88 -9.47 2.85
C GLU A 49 -11.20 -8.33 2.10
N ALA A 50 -11.59 -7.08 2.39
CA ALA A 50 -10.97 -5.90 1.81
C ALA A 50 -9.49 -5.79 2.20
N LEU A 51 -9.13 -6.15 3.43
CA LEU A 51 -7.73 -6.23 3.87
C LEU A 51 -6.95 -7.29 3.09
N GLU A 52 -7.46 -8.51 2.98
CA GLU A 52 -6.78 -9.59 2.24
C GLU A 52 -6.63 -9.26 0.76
N MET A 53 -7.67 -8.68 0.12
CA MET A 53 -7.57 -8.19 -1.25
C MET A 53 -6.53 -7.06 -1.36
N ALA A 54 -6.52 -6.10 -0.44
CA ALA A 54 -5.52 -5.02 -0.44
C ALA A 54 -4.08 -5.58 -0.31
N LYS A 55 -3.88 -6.63 0.50
CA LYS A 55 -2.59 -7.31 0.62
C LYS A 55 -2.14 -7.92 -0.71
N VAL A 56 -3.03 -8.61 -1.42
CA VAL A 56 -2.73 -9.23 -2.72
C VAL A 56 -2.42 -8.18 -3.78
N ILE A 57 -3.29 -7.17 -3.93
CA ILE A 57 -3.12 -6.12 -4.93
C ILE A 57 -1.83 -5.35 -4.69
N SER A 58 -1.59 -4.89 -3.46
CA SER A 58 -0.40 -4.10 -3.15
C SER A 58 0.90 -4.89 -3.33
N ALA A 59 0.91 -6.18 -2.98
CA ALA A 59 2.06 -7.06 -3.21
C ALA A 59 2.36 -7.21 -4.71
N LYS A 60 1.33 -7.42 -5.53
CA LYS A 60 1.48 -7.57 -6.98
C LYS A 60 1.91 -6.27 -7.66
N VAL A 61 1.34 -5.13 -7.26
CA VAL A 61 1.77 -3.81 -7.74
C VAL A 61 3.23 -3.54 -7.38
N ALA A 62 3.68 -3.96 -6.20
CA ALA A 62 5.05 -3.78 -5.74
C ALA A 62 6.06 -4.82 -6.28
N GLN A 63 5.61 -5.86 -7.01
CA GLN A 63 6.43 -7.00 -7.42
C GLN A 63 7.62 -6.62 -8.34
N GLN A 64 7.45 -5.58 -9.17
CA GLN A 64 8.48 -5.11 -10.10
C GLN A 64 8.78 -3.63 -9.83
N PRO A 65 9.56 -3.33 -8.77
CA PRO A 65 9.70 -1.96 -8.29
C PRO A 65 10.40 -1.02 -9.26
N ASN A 66 11.15 -1.53 -10.25
CA ASN A 66 11.87 -0.71 -11.23
C ASN A 66 11.07 -0.36 -12.48
N ASP A 67 9.96 -1.04 -12.73
CA ASP A 67 9.12 -0.78 -13.90
C ASP A 67 8.08 0.30 -13.56
N LYS A 68 8.21 1.50 -14.15
CA LYS A 68 7.32 2.65 -13.91
C LYS A 68 7.02 2.91 -12.41
N PRO A 69 8.06 3.04 -11.55
CA PRO A 69 7.92 3.14 -10.10
C PRO A 69 6.97 4.25 -9.63
N ALA A 70 7.03 5.43 -10.25
CA ALA A 70 6.16 6.56 -9.91
C ALA A 70 4.67 6.26 -10.17
N LEU A 71 4.36 5.52 -11.24
CA LEU A 71 2.99 5.15 -11.57
C LEU A 71 2.46 4.05 -10.64
N ARG A 72 3.30 3.06 -10.32
CA ARG A 72 2.98 2.04 -9.30
C ARG A 72 2.74 2.67 -7.92
N LEU A 73 3.50 3.70 -7.56
CA LEU A 73 3.29 4.46 -6.33
C LEU A 73 1.93 5.18 -6.34
N LYS A 74 1.56 5.83 -7.46
CA LYS A 74 0.24 6.46 -7.63
C LYS A 74 -0.91 5.46 -7.48
N ILE A 75 -0.74 4.24 -8.01
CA ILE A 75 -1.71 3.14 -7.88
C ILE A 75 -1.88 2.73 -6.41
N LEU A 76 -0.80 2.59 -5.65
CA LEU A 76 -0.88 2.26 -4.23
C LEU A 76 -1.56 3.37 -3.42
N PHE A 77 -1.33 4.64 -3.76
CA PHE A 77 -2.04 5.75 -3.12
C PHE A 77 -3.53 5.80 -3.47
N ASN A 78 -3.91 5.44 -4.70
CA ASN A 78 -5.32 5.29 -5.05
C ASN A 78 -5.98 4.17 -4.25
N LEU A 79 -5.32 3.01 -4.13
CA LEU A 79 -5.80 1.92 -3.28
C LEU A 79 -5.93 2.37 -1.81
N TYR A 80 -4.92 3.04 -1.26
CA TYR A 80 -4.95 3.60 0.10
C TYR A 80 -6.20 4.46 0.34
N ASN A 81 -6.53 5.34 -0.60
CA ASN A 81 -7.65 6.27 -0.47
C ASN A 81 -9.03 5.59 -0.50
N LEU A 82 -9.12 4.38 -1.08
CA LEU A 82 -10.37 3.63 -1.18
C LEU A 82 -10.63 2.69 0.01
N LEU A 83 -9.61 2.41 0.81
CA LEU A 83 -9.74 1.50 1.95
C LEU A 83 -10.42 2.22 3.10
N GLU A 84 -11.39 1.56 3.75
CA GLU A 84 -12.04 2.07 4.96
C GLU A 84 -11.32 1.58 6.22
N ASN A 85 -10.79 0.35 6.19
CA ASN A 85 -10.09 -0.23 7.32
C ASN A 85 -8.76 0.53 7.62
N PRO A 86 -8.57 1.04 8.85
CA PRO A 86 -7.38 1.80 9.22
C PRO A 86 -6.06 1.03 9.07
N TYR A 87 -6.06 -0.25 9.42
CA TYR A 87 -4.87 -1.10 9.30
C TYR A 87 -4.55 -1.41 7.84
N SER A 88 -5.55 -1.63 6.99
CA SER A 88 -5.35 -1.81 5.54
C SER A 88 -4.67 -0.59 4.92
N ARG A 89 -5.06 0.62 5.34
CA ARG A 89 -4.40 1.87 4.93
C ARG A 89 -2.93 1.89 5.33
N PHE A 90 -2.61 1.59 6.59
CA PHE A 90 -1.22 1.48 7.05
C PHE A 90 -0.42 0.46 6.23
N TYR A 91 -0.96 -0.74 6.02
CA TYR A 91 -0.30 -1.80 5.28
C TYR A 91 0.05 -1.38 3.85
N VAL A 92 -0.91 -0.78 3.13
CA VAL A 92 -0.69 -0.28 1.77
C VAL A 92 0.32 0.87 1.76
N TYR A 93 0.30 1.75 2.76
CA TYR A 93 1.28 2.83 2.89
C TYR A 93 2.71 2.27 3.08
N MET A 94 2.90 1.23 3.91
CA MET A 94 4.20 0.57 4.05
C MET A 94 4.68 -0.07 2.74
N LYS A 95 3.79 -0.66 1.94
CA LYS A 95 4.12 -1.15 0.59
C LYS A 95 4.54 -0.01 -0.34
N ALA A 96 3.86 1.13 -0.29
CA ALA A 96 4.21 2.33 -1.06
C ALA A 96 5.58 2.88 -0.67
N LEU A 97 5.88 2.92 0.64
CA LEU A 97 7.16 3.36 1.15
C LEU A 97 8.31 2.45 0.68
N ASN A 98 8.16 1.13 0.84
CA ASN A 98 9.14 0.15 0.36
C ASN A 98 9.33 0.19 -1.16
N LEU A 99 8.24 0.34 -1.93
CA LEU A 99 8.30 0.53 -3.37
C LEU A 99 9.10 1.78 -3.74
N SER A 100 8.90 2.90 -3.03
CA SER A 100 9.60 4.15 -3.32
C SER A 100 11.12 4.04 -3.13
N VAL A 101 11.56 3.29 -2.11
CA VAL A 101 12.97 2.99 -1.85
C VAL A 101 13.52 2.09 -2.96
N ASN A 102 12.87 0.96 -3.21
CA ASN A 102 13.35 -0.02 -4.18
C ASN A 102 13.35 0.51 -5.62
N GLY A 103 12.34 1.31 -5.98
CA GLY A 103 12.21 1.95 -7.28
C GLY A 103 12.98 3.26 -7.44
N LYS A 104 13.71 3.70 -6.40
CA LYS A 104 14.50 4.94 -6.38
C LYS A 104 13.70 6.21 -6.72
N VAL A 105 12.44 6.27 -6.25
CA VAL A 105 11.52 7.41 -6.44
C VAL A 105 11.06 8.00 -5.10
N THR A 106 11.95 8.01 -4.12
CA THR A 106 11.66 8.46 -2.74
C THR A 106 11.18 9.92 -2.68
N GLU A 107 11.62 10.77 -3.60
CA GLU A 107 11.14 12.14 -3.76
C GLU A 107 9.61 12.25 -3.91
N ASN A 108 8.96 11.24 -4.51
CA ASN A 108 7.53 11.22 -4.74
C ASN A 108 6.71 10.91 -3.48
N ILE A 109 7.34 10.39 -2.41
CA ILE A 109 6.64 10.08 -1.15
C ILE A 109 6.96 11.06 -0.03
N ILE A 110 8.08 11.80 -0.09
CA ILE A 110 8.56 12.69 0.98
C ILE A 110 7.49 13.67 1.46
N HIS A 111 6.65 14.22 0.56
CA HIS A 111 5.61 15.17 0.95
C HIS A 111 4.58 14.57 1.92
N SER A 112 4.32 13.27 1.83
CA SER A 112 3.39 12.57 2.72
C SER A 112 3.90 12.49 4.16
N PHE A 113 5.21 12.58 4.40
CA PHE A 113 5.79 12.44 5.74
C PHE A 113 5.32 13.52 6.71
N LYS A 114 4.93 14.70 6.19
CA LYS A 114 4.35 15.79 6.99
C LYS A 114 2.99 15.42 7.60
N LYS A 115 2.33 14.39 7.08
CA LYS A 115 0.99 13.94 7.51
C LYS A 115 1.04 12.74 8.45
N ILE A 116 2.23 12.21 8.75
CA ILE A 116 2.40 10.97 9.52
C ILE A 116 1.77 11.05 10.91
N ASP A 117 1.89 12.19 11.60
CA ASP A 117 1.26 12.36 12.92
C ASP A 117 -0.28 12.31 12.84
N GLY A 118 -0.87 12.69 11.71
CA GLY A 118 -2.31 12.51 11.44
C GLY A 118 -2.64 11.05 11.12
N PHE A 119 -1.85 10.44 10.23
CA PHE A 119 -2.02 9.04 9.85
C PHE A 119 -1.92 8.08 11.04
N LEU A 120 -1.01 8.33 12.00
CA LEU A 120 -0.89 7.51 13.20
C LEU A 120 -2.15 7.52 14.07
N LYS A 121 -2.86 8.65 14.13
CA LYS A 121 -4.14 8.76 14.84
C LYS A 121 -5.24 7.98 14.13
N GLU A 122 -5.18 7.92 12.80
CA GLU A 122 -6.16 7.21 11.98
C GLU A 122 -5.92 5.71 12.00
N TRP A 123 -4.68 5.25 11.76
CA TRP A 123 -4.34 3.85 11.54
C TRP A 123 -4.49 2.96 12.79
N ASN A 124 -4.46 3.55 13.99
CA ASN A 124 -4.60 2.84 15.25
C ASN A 124 -3.65 1.63 15.39
N ILE A 125 -2.38 1.83 15.01
CA ILE A 125 -1.36 0.78 14.97
C ILE A 125 -0.57 0.68 16.28
N GLY A 126 -0.07 -0.52 16.57
CA GLY A 126 0.74 -0.79 17.76
C GLY A 126 2.15 -0.19 17.70
N VAL A 127 2.82 -0.11 18.86
CA VAL A 127 4.15 0.50 18.98
C VAL A 127 5.20 -0.15 18.06
N SER A 128 5.11 -1.45 17.82
CA SER A 128 6.04 -2.16 16.91
C SER A 128 5.94 -1.63 15.47
N ASP A 129 4.72 -1.50 14.96
CA ASP A 129 4.44 -0.99 13.61
C ASP A 129 4.86 0.48 13.47
N GLN A 130 4.62 1.28 14.52
CA GLN A 130 5.05 2.69 14.55
C GLN A 130 6.57 2.83 14.46
N ARG A 131 7.32 1.97 15.16
CA ARG A 131 8.78 1.94 15.11
C ARG A 131 9.30 1.57 13.73
N GLU A 132 8.72 0.55 13.09
CA GLU A 132 9.09 0.15 11.74
C GLU A 132 8.85 1.29 10.73
N LEU A 133 7.70 1.97 10.84
CA LEU A 133 7.35 3.13 10.03
C LEU A 133 8.39 4.25 10.19
N PHE A 134 8.69 4.67 11.42
CA PHE A 134 9.62 5.76 11.68
C PHE A 134 11.04 5.43 11.24
N LEU A 135 11.50 4.20 11.45
CA LEU A 135 12.80 3.73 10.98
C LEU A 135 12.89 3.78 9.45
N THR A 136 11.85 3.30 8.76
CA THR A 136 11.82 3.29 7.30
C THR A 136 11.80 4.71 6.74
N ILE A 137 10.98 5.61 7.31
CA ILE A 137 10.95 7.03 6.92
C ILE A 137 12.30 7.71 7.17
N SER A 138 12.93 7.46 8.32
CA SER A 138 14.25 8.00 8.63
C SER A 138 15.29 7.59 7.60
N ASN A 139 15.31 6.31 7.20
CA ASN A 139 16.20 5.83 6.15
C ASN A 139 15.95 6.53 4.81
N VAL A 140 14.68 6.69 4.42
CA VAL A 140 14.30 7.42 3.20
C VAL A 140 14.78 8.87 3.23
N LEU A 141 14.62 9.55 4.37
CA LEU A 141 15.01 10.95 4.55
C LEU A 141 16.53 11.14 4.62
N ARG A 142 17.27 10.16 5.16
CA ARG A 142 18.73 10.20 5.23
C ARG A 142 19.35 10.20 3.84
N ASP A 143 18.78 9.41 2.94
CA ASP A 143 19.31 9.24 1.59
C ASP A 143 18.86 10.39 0.65
N SER A 144 17.96 11.28 1.11
CA SER A 144 17.53 12.46 0.38
C SER A 144 18.37 13.70 0.74
N LYS A 145 19.01 14.31 -0.28
CA LYS A 145 19.92 15.45 -0.09
C LYS A 145 19.27 16.68 0.56
N SER A 146 17.95 16.85 0.43
CA SER A 146 17.21 18.02 0.91
C SER A 146 16.54 17.85 2.27
N SER A 147 16.41 16.61 2.78
CA SER A 147 15.62 16.35 4.00
C SER A 147 16.36 15.56 5.08
N ALA A 148 17.68 15.40 4.96
CA ALA A 148 18.52 14.71 5.95
C ALA A 148 18.36 15.28 7.38
N LYS A 149 18.10 16.59 7.54
CA LYS A 149 17.81 17.22 8.84
C LYS A 149 16.50 16.75 9.48
N ASP A 150 15.51 16.35 8.68
CA ASP A 150 14.23 15.84 9.19
C ASP A 150 14.31 14.35 9.55
N SER A 151 15.31 13.62 9.04
CA SER A 151 15.54 12.20 9.39
C SER A 151 15.73 12.01 10.91
N PHE A 152 16.50 12.90 11.55
CA PHE A 152 16.75 12.85 13.00
C PHE A 152 15.47 13.00 13.84
N LYS A 153 14.49 13.79 13.38
CA LYS A 153 13.22 13.98 14.11
C LYS A 153 12.40 12.69 14.18
N PHE A 154 12.47 11.85 13.14
CA PHE A 154 11.80 10.55 13.14
C PHE A 154 12.55 9.52 13.99
N LEU A 155 13.89 9.56 14.04
CA LEU A 155 14.66 8.70 14.93
C LEU A 155 14.43 9.00 16.42
N THR A 156 14.20 10.26 16.80
CA THR A 156 13.86 10.58 18.20
C THR A 156 12.46 10.10 18.61
N LYS A 157 11.62 9.68 17.66
CA LYS A 157 10.29 9.11 17.89
C LYS A 157 10.30 7.56 17.89
N TYR A 158 11.42 6.93 17.54
CA TYR A 158 11.65 5.47 17.60
C TYR A 158 11.77 4.97 19.05
#